data_AF-A0A496T367-F1
#
_entry.id   AF-A0A496T367-F1
#
_cell.length_a   1.000
_cell.length_b   1.000
_cell.length_c   1.000
_cell.angle_alpha   90.00
_cell.angle_beta   90.00
_cell.angle_gamma   90.00
#
_symmetry.space_group_name_H-M   'P 1'
#
loop_
_entity.id
_entity.type
_entity.pdbx_description
1 polymer ?
#
loop_
_entity_poly.entity_id
_entity_poly.type
_entity_poly.pdbx_seq_one_letter_code
_entity_poly.pdbx_strand_id
1 'polypeptide(L)' 'SGFIDSDRQAVVYADNSPEGEVFSTSEAAGSDEFHVYSGYYQEDRHFIDCIKQDTLPETHFGDAVKTMELVERIYQEVL' A
#
# COMPACT_ATOMS: atom_id res chain seq x y z
N SER A 1 -16.17 9.66 6.89
CA SER A 1 -14.74 9.63 7.32
C SER A 1 -14.30 8.18 7.41
N GLY A 2 -13.03 7.89 7.62
CA GLY A 2 -12.56 6.51 7.76
C GLY A 2 -11.40 6.39 8.73
N PHE A 3 -11.29 5.23 9.35
CA PHE A 3 -10.13 4.79 10.12
C PHE A 3 -9.58 3.53 9.47
N ILE A 4 -8.26 3.43 9.34
CA ILE A 4 -7.59 2.27 8.73
C ILE A 4 -6.47 1.82 9.66
N ASP A 5 -6.52 0.55 10.03
CA ASP A 5 -5.43 -0.21 10.64
C ASP A 5 -5.13 -1.38 9.68
N SER A 6 -4.02 -1.27 8.94
CA SER A 6 -3.62 -2.24 7.92
C SER A 6 -3.40 -3.66 8.45
N ASP A 7 -3.22 -3.80 9.77
CA ASP A 7 -2.97 -5.10 10.39
C ASP A 7 -4.27 -5.75 10.87
N ARG A 8 -5.39 -5.02 10.86
CA ARG A 8 -6.64 -5.47 11.49
C ARG A 8 -7.88 -5.18 10.67
N GLN A 9 -8.20 -3.91 10.46
CA GLN A 9 -9.48 -3.51 9.89
C GLN A 9 -9.50 -2.07 9.38
N ALA A 10 -10.42 -1.81 8.45
CA ALA A 10 -10.89 -0.48 8.14
C ALA A 10 -12.28 -0.24 8.76
N VAL A 11 -12.56 0.99 9.16
CA VAL A 11 -13.90 1.44 9.58
C VAL A 11 -14.31 2.61 8.70
N VAL A 12 -15.43 2.48 7.99
CA VAL A 12 -15.97 3.49 7.10
C VAL A 12 -17.21 4.11 7.72
N TYR A 13 -17.17 5.42 7.99
CA TYR A 13 -18.30 6.16 8.54
C TYR A 13 -19.06 6.86 7.40
N ALA A 14 -20.27 6.39 7.14
CA ALA A 14 -21.21 6.91 6.15
C ALA A 14 -22.57 7.25 6.78
N ASP A 15 -23.40 8.01 6.06
CA ASP A 15 -24.80 8.30 6.39
C ASP A 15 -25.06 8.89 7.80
N ASN A 16 -24.08 9.62 8.34
CA ASN A 16 -24.09 10.14 9.72
C ASN A 16 -24.29 9.05 10.80
N SER A 17 -23.95 7.79 10.49
CA SER A 17 -23.97 6.70 11.46
C SER A 17 -22.71 6.73 12.34
N PRO A 18 -22.84 6.69 13.68
CA PRO A 18 -21.70 6.68 14.60
C PRO A 18 -20.98 5.33 14.68
N GLU A 19 -21.63 4.23 14.28
CA GLU A 19 -21.10 2.87 14.46
C GLU A 19 -20.06 2.51 13.39
N GLY A 20 -20.19 3.05 12.18
CA GLY A 20 -19.30 2.78 11.05
C GLY A 20 -19.38 1.33 10.53
N GLU A 21 -19.11 1.13 9.24
CA GLU A 21 -19.02 -0.19 8.63
C GLU A 21 -17.59 -0.72 8.78
N VAL A 22 -17.43 -1.93 9.31
CA VAL A 22 -16.13 -2.55 9.59
C VAL A 22 -15.77 -3.55 8.50
N PHE A 23 -14.55 -3.47 8.00
CA PHE A 23 -13.97 -4.38 7.02
C PHE A 23 -12.72 -5.02 7.61
N SER A 24 -12.71 -6.34 7.83
CA SER A 24 -11.49 -7.05 8.21
C SER A 24 -10.48 -7.07 7.07
N THR A 25 -9.20 -6.94 7.39
CA THR A 25 -8.13 -7.05 6.38
C THR A 25 -8.02 -8.47 5.81
N SER A 26 -8.23 -9.50 6.63
CA SER A 26 -8.21 -10.89 6.17
C SER A 26 -9.41 -11.24 5.29
N GLU A 27 -10.60 -10.73 5.62
CA GLU A 27 -11.80 -10.89 4.79
C GLU A 27 -11.65 -10.16 3.46
N ALA A 28 -11.12 -8.92 3.48
CA ALA A 28 -10.85 -8.16 2.27
C ALA A 28 -9.78 -8.83 1.37
N ALA A 29 -8.78 -9.47 1.96
CA ALA A 29 -7.75 -10.22 1.26
C ALA A 29 -8.19 -11.63 0.84
N GLY A 30 -9.30 -12.15 1.38
CA GLY A 30 -9.74 -13.53 1.19
C GLY A 30 -8.80 -14.58 1.79
N SER A 31 -7.98 -14.20 2.77
CA SER A 31 -6.98 -15.07 3.40
C SER A 31 -6.61 -14.58 4.80
N ASP A 32 -6.48 -15.51 5.75
CA ASP A 32 -5.94 -15.25 7.10
C ASP A 32 -4.42 -15.38 7.17
N GLU A 33 -3.75 -15.66 6.05
CA GLU A 33 -2.29 -15.75 6.01
C GLU A 33 -1.66 -14.35 5.99
N PHE A 34 -0.80 -14.07 6.97
CA PHE A 34 -0.13 -12.76 7.15
C PHE A 34 0.47 -12.19 5.86
N HIS A 35 1.25 -12.99 5.14
CA HIS A 35 1.91 -12.54 3.92
C HIS A 35 0.92 -12.19 2.79
N VAL A 36 -0.33 -12.67 2.85
CA VAL A 36 -1.39 -12.35 1.88
C VAL A 36 -2.18 -11.12 2.32
N TYR A 37 -2.69 -11.07 3.56
CA TYR A 37 -3.49 -9.92 4.00
C TYR A 37 -2.68 -8.65 4.26
N SER A 38 -1.38 -8.77 4.53
CA SER A 38 -0.49 -7.61 4.63
C SER A 38 -0.06 -7.05 3.26
N GLY A 39 -0.42 -7.70 2.15
CA GLY A 39 -0.18 -7.22 0.79
C GLY A 39 1.17 -7.58 0.16
N TYR A 40 2.13 -8.08 0.94
CA TYR A 40 3.47 -8.41 0.46
C TYR A 40 3.48 -9.50 -0.62
N TYR A 41 2.59 -10.50 -0.52
CA TYR A 41 2.49 -11.56 -1.51
C TYR A 41 2.24 -11.03 -2.93
N GLN A 42 1.34 -10.05 -3.06
CA GLN A 42 0.98 -9.46 -4.35
C GLN A 42 2.13 -8.62 -4.90
N GLU A 43 2.82 -7.86 -4.05
CA GLU A 43 4.01 -7.08 -4.44
C GLU A 43 5.14 -8.00 -4.93
N ASP A 44 5.45 -9.06 -4.19
CA ASP A 44 6.47 -10.05 -4.57
C ASP A 44 6.09 -10.76 -5.87
N ARG A 45 4.82 -11.13 -6.02
CA ARG A 45 4.31 -11.77 -7.25
C ARG A 45 4.47 -10.84 -8.45
N HIS A 46 4.09 -9.57 -8.31
CA HIS A 46 4.26 -8.55 -9.35
C HIS A 46 5.74 -8.42 -9.75
N PHE A 47 6.64 -8.30 -8.78
CA PHE A 47 8.08 -8.22 -9.04
C PHE A 47 8.61 -9.43 -9.82
N ILE A 48 8.26 -10.65 -9.42
CA ILE A 48 8.70 -11.87 -10.13
C ILE A 48 8.08 -11.94 -11.53
N ASP A 49 6.83 -11.50 -11.71
CA ASP A 49 6.19 -11.47 -13.04
C ASP A 49 6.85 -10.47 -13.98
N CYS A 50 7.25 -9.29 -13.49
CA CYS A 50 8.05 -8.34 -14.24
C CYS A 50 9.39 -8.94 -14.70
N ILE A 51 10.10 -9.65 -13.83
CA ILE A 51 11.34 -10.37 -14.20
C ILE A 51 11.07 -11.37 -15.33
N LYS A 52 10.00 -12.16 -15.20
CA LYS A 52 9.67 -13.20 -16.20
C LYS A 52 9.26 -12.62 -17.55
N GLN A 53 8.68 -11.43 -17.55
CA GLN A 53 8.17 -10.75 -18.73
C GLN A 53 9.19 -9.77 -19.35
N ASP A 54 10.34 -9.57 -18.69
CA ASP A 54 11.32 -8.55 -19.05
C ASP A 54 10.69 -7.14 -19.10
N THR A 55 9.87 -6.83 -18.09
CA THR A 55 9.22 -5.53 -17.91
C THR A 55 9.67 -4.87 -16.61
N LEU A 56 9.57 -3.53 -16.54
CA LEU A 56 9.85 -2.80 -15.31
C LEU A 56 8.64 -2.87 -14.37
N PRO A 57 8.85 -3.09 -13.07
CA PRO A 57 7.78 -2.94 -12.08
C PRO A 57 7.39 -1.47 -11.93
N GLU A 58 6.19 -1.23 -11.40
CA GLU A 58 5.67 0.13 -11.18
C GLU A 58 6.57 0.95 -10.25
N THR A 59 7.23 0.32 -9.29
CA THR A 59 8.13 0.95 -8.30
C THR A 59 9.61 0.72 -8.60
N HIS A 60 10.02 0.81 -9.87
CA HIS A 60 11.41 0.63 -10.27
C HIS A 60 12.32 1.81 -9.83
N PHE A 61 13.64 1.63 -9.91
CA PHE A 61 14.61 2.64 -9.46
C PHE A 61 14.50 4.00 -10.15
N GLY A 62 13.96 4.08 -11.36
CA GLY A 62 13.73 5.36 -12.04
C GLY A 62 12.71 6.24 -11.32
N ASP A 63 11.71 5.63 -10.67
CA ASP A 63 10.77 6.36 -9.83
C ASP A 63 11.38 6.70 -8.46
N ALA A 64 12.18 5.81 -7.88
CA ALA A 64 12.92 6.09 -6.64
C ALA A 64 13.84 7.32 -6.79
N VAL A 65 14.48 7.51 -7.95
CA VAL A 65 15.29 8.69 -8.24
C VAL A 65 14.47 9.98 -8.11
N LYS A 66 13.26 10.02 -8.68
CA LYS A 66 12.39 11.22 -8.60
C LYS A 66 12.04 11.56 -7.14
N THR A 67 11.79 10.54 -6.32
CA THR A 67 11.56 10.74 -4.88
C THR A 67 12.79 11.34 -4.21
N MET A 68 13.99 10.82 -4.50
CA MET A 68 15.23 11.35 -3.91
C MET A 68 15.53 12.78 -4.37
N GLU A 69 15.31 13.12 -5.64
CA GLU A 69 15.45 14.50 -6.14
C GLU A 69 14.49 15.46 -5.42
N LEU A 70 13.24 15.05 -5.17
CA LEU A 70 12.30 15.85 -4.38
C LEU A 70 12.78 16.03 -2.94
N VAL A 71 13.26 14.96 -2.31
CA VAL A 71 13.80 15.00 -0.95
C VAL A 71 14.97 15.99 -0.86
N GLU A 72 15.92 15.93 -1.80
CA GLU A 72 17.04 16.86 -1.85
C GLU A 72 16.56 18.32 -1.95
N ARG A 73 15.58 18.60 -2.82
CA ARG A 73 15.00 19.95 -2.96
C ARG A 73 14.36 20.44 -1.67
N ILE A 74 13.65 19.57 -0.94
CA ILE A 74 13.06 19.93 0.36
C ILE A 74 14.15 20.29 1.36
N TYR A 75 15.23 19.50 1.43
CA TYR A 75 16.34 19.79 2.34
C TYR A 75 17.05 21.11 2.02
N GLN A 76 17.14 21.52 0.76
CA GLN A 76 17.74 22.80 0.36
C GLN A 76 16.88 24.03 0.70
N GLU A 77 15.55 23.88 0.82
CA GLU A 77 14.64 24.99 1.18
C GLU A 77 14.47 25.17 2.70
N VAL A 78 14.78 24.13 3.47
CA VAL A 78 14.62 24.11 4.94
C VAL A 78 15.92 24.47 5.68
N LEU A 79 17.08 24.37 5.02
CA LEU A 79 18.41 24.71 5.54
C LEU A 79 18.91 26.06 5.00
#